data_AF-A0A1B7XTE3-F1
#
_entry.id   AF-A0A1B7XTE3-F1
#
_cell.length_a   1.000
_cell.length_b   1.000
_cell.length_c   1.000
_cell.angle_alpha   90.00
_cell.angle_beta   90.00
_cell.angle_gamma   90.00
#
_symmetry.space_group_name_H-M   'P 1'
#
loop_
_entity.id
_entity.type
_entity.pdbx_description
1 polymer ?
#
loop_
_entity_poly.entity_id
_entity_poly.type
_entity_poly.pdbx_seq_one_letter_code
_entity_poly.pdbx_strand_id
1 'polypeptide(L)'
;MATSSATDNEGLRVTPLPLLALSRLALITDSRTISHNKTNMVSIKYSLLAAIFGSSVLAADCYPSNKPDGLTLAQYRQVANQVCNSGPSASVVFDYGSWPSYTKKVIEANYSGNAKVHCKEAFDNIISQCVSGNNKNGGSWTWNYNGVNEKYYIQGYQSS
;
A
#
# COMPACT_ATOMS: atom_id res chain seq x y z
N MET A 1 -43.40 -36.85 -33.31
CA MET A 1 -43.17 -37.39 -31.96
C MET A 1 -43.32 -36.26 -30.95
N ALA A 2 -44.12 -36.53 -29.91
CA ALA A 2 -44.39 -35.79 -28.68
C ALA A 2 -43.20 -34.97 -28.13
N THR A 3 -43.30 -33.64 -27.91
CA THR A 3 -43.81 -32.84 -26.77
C THR A 3 -42.91 -32.76 -25.52
N SER A 4 -42.71 -31.49 -25.11
CA SER A 4 -42.57 -30.97 -23.73
C SER A 4 -41.19 -30.90 -23.09
N SER A 5 -40.61 -29.70 -23.16
CA SER A 5 -39.74 -29.15 -22.10
C SER A 5 -40.56 -28.83 -20.86
N ALA A 6 -40.20 -29.43 -19.72
CA ALA A 6 -40.74 -29.09 -18.42
C ALA A 6 -39.94 -27.96 -17.77
N THR A 7 -40.69 -27.10 -17.10
CA THR A 7 -40.31 -25.91 -16.34
C THR A 7 -40.08 -26.30 -14.89
N ASP A 8 -39.02 -25.80 -14.25
CA ASP A 8 -38.97 -25.68 -12.80
C ASP A 8 -38.46 -24.28 -12.42
N ASN A 9 -39.38 -23.51 -11.82
CA ASN A 9 -39.19 -22.24 -11.15
C ASN A 9 -39.10 -22.55 -9.65
N GLU A 10 -38.02 -22.17 -8.97
CA GLU A 10 -37.90 -21.63 -7.58
C GLU A 10 -36.45 -21.11 -7.48
N GLY A 11 -36.06 -19.87 -7.18
CA GLY A 11 -36.61 -18.88 -6.28
C GLY A 11 -35.73 -18.77 -5.02
N LEU A 12 -34.57 -18.07 -5.05
CA LEU A 12 -34.01 -17.46 -3.81
C LEU A 12 -32.86 -16.45 -4.01
N ARG A 13 -33.23 -15.18 -3.80
CA ARG A 13 -32.56 -14.15 -2.97
C ARG A 13 -31.07 -13.86 -3.20
N VAL A 14 -30.87 -12.73 -3.88
CA VAL A 14 -29.79 -11.76 -3.69
C VAL A 14 -29.59 -11.45 -2.19
N THR A 15 -28.40 -11.72 -1.67
CA THR A 15 -27.92 -11.15 -0.40
C THR A 15 -26.80 -10.15 -0.70
N PRO A 16 -26.99 -8.85 -0.43
CA PRO A 16 -25.95 -7.83 -0.57
C PRO A 16 -24.92 -7.93 0.56
N LEU A 17 -23.63 -7.83 0.22
CA LEU A 17 -22.55 -7.67 1.20
C LEU A 17 -22.66 -6.30 1.90
N PRO A 18 -22.37 -6.23 3.21
CA PRO A 18 -22.61 -5.04 4.02
C PRO A 18 -21.59 -3.93 3.76
N LEU A 19 -22.11 -2.74 3.46
CA LEU A 19 -21.44 -1.46 3.66
C LEU A 19 -21.14 -1.29 5.16
N LEU A 20 -19.87 -1.34 5.56
CA LEU A 20 -19.45 -0.80 6.85
C LEU A 20 -19.04 0.66 6.69
N ALA A 21 -19.92 1.48 7.22
CA ALA A 21 -19.92 2.92 7.20
C ALA A 21 -18.84 3.53 8.10
N LEU A 22 -18.54 4.79 7.76
CA LEU A 22 -17.78 5.79 8.48
C LEU A 22 -17.87 5.69 10.02
N SER A 23 -16.75 5.39 10.67
CA SER A 23 -16.54 5.73 12.08
C SER A 23 -16.17 7.20 12.20
N ARG A 24 -17.17 8.08 12.23
CA ARG A 24 -17.00 9.44 12.78
C ARG A 24 -17.01 9.32 14.30
N LEU A 25 -15.85 9.41 14.94
CA LEU A 25 -15.78 9.69 16.38
C LEU A 25 -16.29 11.13 16.61
N ALA A 26 -17.54 11.26 17.00
CA ALA A 26 -18.03 12.46 17.65
C ALA A 26 -17.59 12.42 19.12
N LEU A 27 -16.68 13.32 19.48
CA LEU A 27 -16.24 13.53 20.85
C LEU A 27 -17.40 14.18 21.62
N ILE A 28 -18.13 13.40 22.42
CA ILE A 28 -19.11 13.93 23.38
C ILE A 28 -18.32 14.33 24.63
N THR A 29 -17.99 15.62 24.76
CA THR A 29 -17.51 16.18 26.02
C THR A 29 -18.72 16.49 26.89
N ASP A 30 -19.11 15.53 27.73
CA ASP A 30 -20.07 15.75 28.81
C ASP A 30 -19.33 16.46 29.96
N SER A 31 -19.39 17.80 29.99
CA SER A 31 -18.89 18.59 31.12
C SER A 31 -19.89 18.50 32.28
N ARG A 32 -19.88 17.39 33.02
CA ARG A 32 -20.52 17.35 34.34
C ARG A 32 -19.72 18.19 35.31
N THR A 33 -20.25 19.36 35.62
CA THR A 33 -19.84 20.19 36.75
C THR A 33 -20.17 19.44 38.04
N ILE A 34 -19.15 18.86 38.69
CA ILE A 34 -19.29 18.22 40.00
C ILE A 34 -19.34 19.34 41.05
N SER A 35 -20.53 19.51 41.64
CA SER A 35 -20.73 20.31 42.84
C SER A 35 -20.08 19.62 44.04
N HIS A 36 -19.47 20.44 44.90
CA HIS A 36 -18.56 20.08 45.97
C HIS A 36 -19.17 19.10 46.99
N ASN A 37 -18.50 17.97 47.23
CA ASN A 37 -18.50 17.35 48.54
C ASN A 37 -17.08 16.91 48.93
N LYS A 38 -16.76 17.16 50.19
CA LYS A 38 -15.43 17.30 50.78
C LYS A 38 -14.94 15.95 51.28
N THR A 39 -13.99 15.34 50.58
CA THR A 39 -13.13 14.29 51.16
C THR A 39 -11.80 14.24 50.41
N ASN A 40 -10.72 14.39 51.17
CA ASN A 40 -9.34 14.23 50.75
C ASN A 40 -9.15 12.95 49.93
N MET A 41 -8.46 13.02 48.80
CA MET A 41 -7.37 12.10 48.43
C MET A 41 -6.82 12.42 47.04
N VAL A 42 -5.55 12.84 47.03
CA VAL A 42 -4.51 12.70 46.00
C VAL A 42 -4.94 13.01 44.55
N SER A 43 -4.61 14.23 44.11
CA SER A 43 -4.56 14.59 42.69
C SER A 43 -3.40 13.85 42.03
N ILE A 44 -3.66 12.65 41.51
CA ILE A 44 -2.72 11.99 40.58
C ILE A 44 -2.93 12.65 39.23
N LYS A 45 -2.13 13.68 38.94
CA LYS A 45 -1.96 14.20 37.59
C LYS A 45 -1.27 13.11 36.76
N TYR A 46 -2.06 12.24 36.13
CA TYR A 46 -1.56 11.38 35.06
C TYR A 46 -1.26 12.26 33.85
N SER A 47 -0.05 12.85 33.83
CA SER A 47 0.55 13.34 32.60
C SER A 47 0.86 12.12 31.74
N LEU A 48 -0.08 11.74 30.88
CA LEU A 48 0.14 10.75 29.84
C LEU A 48 1.08 11.39 28.80
N LEU A 49 2.40 11.31 29.05
CA LEU A 49 3.39 11.44 27.99
C LEU A 49 3.21 10.23 27.08
N ALA A 50 2.33 10.36 26.08
CA ALA A 50 2.36 9.49 24.92
C ALA A 50 3.68 9.76 24.20
N ALA A 51 4.70 8.99 24.55
CA ALA A 51 5.91 8.91 23.74
C ALA A 51 5.51 8.25 22.42
N ILE A 52 5.19 9.10 21.44
CA ILE A 52 5.02 8.70 20.05
C ILE A 52 6.44 8.36 19.57
N PHE A 53 6.93 7.17 19.91
CA PHE A 53 7.97 6.50 19.14
C PHE A 53 7.31 5.99 17.85
N GLY A 54 6.76 6.92 17.07
CA GLY A 54 6.35 6.63 15.71
C GLY A 54 7.63 6.29 14.96
N SER A 55 7.72 5.06 14.49
CA SER A 55 8.60 4.74 13.37
C SER A 55 8.38 5.84 12.35
N SER A 56 9.38 6.71 12.16
CA SER A 56 9.33 7.72 11.11
C SER A 56 9.30 6.94 9.80
N VAL A 57 8.09 6.66 9.32
CA VAL A 57 7.81 6.14 7.98
C VAL A 57 8.27 7.27 7.05
N LEU A 58 9.55 7.23 6.71
CA LEU A 58 10.21 8.20 5.85
C LEU A 58 9.52 8.13 4.49
N ALA A 59 8.81 9.18 4.07
CA ALA A 59 8.12 9.19 2.79
C ALA A 59 8.99 8.65 1.65
N ALA A 60 8.38 7.94 0.70
CA ALA A 60 9.10 7.35 -0.42
C ALA A 60 9.74 8.47 -1.24
N ASP A 61 11.00 8.30 -1.62
CA ASP A 61 11.68 9.22 -2.51
C ASP A 61 11.24 8.90 -3.94
N CYS A 62 10.32 9.70 -4.48
CA CYS A 62 9.73 9.48 -5.79
C CYS A 62 10.62 10.03 -6.90
N TYR A 63 10.90 9.20 -7.90
CA TYR A 63 11.68 9.62 -9.05
C TYR A 63 10.94 10.70 -9.86
N PRO A 64 11.68 11.64 -10.50
CA PRO A 64 11.07 12.82 -11.12
C PRO A 64 10.24 12.47 -12.35
N SER A 65 10.60 11.39 -13.06
CA SER A 65 9.97 10.96 -14.31
C SER A 65 8.56 10.42 -14.08
N ASN A 66 7.67 10.66 -15.04
CA ASN A 66 6.32 10.13 -15.01
C ASN A 66 6.30 8.65 -15.42
N LYS A 67 5.35 7.91 -14.87
CA LYS A 67 5.12 6.50 -15.21
C LYS A 67 4.85 6.34 -16.70
N PRO A 68 5.56 5.44 -17.42
CA PRO A 68 5.25 5.14 -18.81
C PRO A 68 3.79 4.71 -19.00
N ASP A 69 3.20 5.11 -20.12
CA ASP A 69 1.84 4.72 -20.47
C ASP A 69 1.74 3.21 -20.71
N GLY A 70 0.62 2.62 -20.30
CA GLY A 70 0.37 1.19 -20.39
C GLY A 70 1.05 0.33 -19.30
N LEU A 71 1.96 0.87 -18.49
CA LEU A 71 2.40 0.19 -17.27
C LEU A 71 1.36 0.36 -16.15
N THR A 72 0.97 -0.74 -15.53
CA THR A 72 -0.10 -0.80 -14.52
C THR A 72 0.43 -1.05 -13.12
N LEU A 73 -0.32 -0.61 -12.09
CA LEU A 73 0.05 -0.86 -10.68
C LEU A 73 0.20 -2.37 -10.37
N ALA A 74 -0.60 -3.22 -11.03
CA ALA A 74 -0.50 -4.66 -10.87
C ALA A 74 0.84 -5.20 -11.35
N GLN A 75 1.38 -4.68 -12.46
CA GLN A 75 2.69 -5.05 -12.98
C GLN A 75 3.83 -4.60 -12.04
N TYR A 76 3.73 -3.40 -11.45
CA TYR A 76 4.68 -2.96 -10.41
C TYR A 76 4.68 -3.91 -9.22
N ARG A 77 3.49 -4.28 -8.71
CA ARG A 77 3.36 -5.24 -7.60
C ARG A 77 3.87 -6.63 -7.97
N GLN A 78 3.67 -7.08 -9.21
CA GLN A 78 4.19 -8.35 -9.69
C GLN A 78 5.72 -8.39 -9.60
N VAL A 79 6.41 -7.36 -10.11
CA VAL A 79 7.89 -7.30 -10.07
C VAL A 79 8.40 -7.15 -8.63
N ALA A 80 7.74 -6.33 -7.81
CA ALA A 80 8.06 -6.23 -6.37
C ALA A 80 7.94 -7.59 -5.66
N ASN A 81 6.87 -8.35 -5.94
CA ASN A 81 6.68 -9.69 -5.38
C ASN A 81 7.76 -10.67 -5.84
N GLN A 82 8.25 -10.57 -7.09
CA GLN A 82 9.39 -11.38 -7.54
C GLN A 82 10.65 -11.07 -6.74
N VAL A 83 10.94 -9.80 -6.45
CA VAL A 83 12.07 -9.45 -5.56
C VAL A 83 11.85 -10.00 -4.16
N CYS A 84 10.66 -9.87 -3.58
CA CYS A 84 10.45 -10.36 -2.22
C CYS A 84 10.54 -11.88 -2.09
N ASN A 85 10.16 -12.64 -3.12
CA ASN A 85 10.11 -14.10 -3.06
C ASN A 85 11.31 -14.82 -3.68
N SER A 86 11.96 -14.26 -4.71
CA SER A 86 12.90 -15.02 -5.55
C SER A 86 14.34 -14.53 -5.50
N GLY A 87 14.59 -13.23 -5.34
CA GLY A 87 15.95 -12.71 -5.43
C GLY A 87 16.05 -11.22 -5.09
N PRO A 88 17.24 -10.65 -4.91
CA PRO A 88 17.38 -9.24 -4.58
C PRO A 88 17.04 -8.31 -5.75
N SER A 89 16.86 -8.82 -6.96
CA SER A 89 16.52 -8.02 -8.15
C SER A 89 15.56 -8.76 -9.08
N ALA A 90 14.78 -7.99 -9.82
CA ALA A 90 13.95 -8.47 -10.92
C ALA A 90 13.84 -7.37 -11.99
N SER A 91 13.80 -7.77 -13.26
CA SER A 91 13.54 -6.88 -14.40
C SER A 91 12.64 -7.62 -15.38
N VAL A 92 11.48 -7.04 -15.70
CA VAL A 92 10.45 -7.67 -16.52
C VAL A 92 10.01 -6.72 -17.62
N VAL A 93 9.99 -7.23 -18.85
CA VAL A 93 9.46 -6.52 -20.03
C VAL A 93 7.97 -6.83 -20.15
N PHE A 94 7.14 -5.81 -20.29
CA PHE A 94 5.68 -5.94 -20.40
C PHE A 94 5.12 -5.60 -21.79
N ASP A 95 5.91 -4.90 -22.60
CA ASP A 95 5.53 -4.47 -23.94
C ASP A 95 6.82 -4.36 -24.76
N TYR A 96 6.79 -4.79 -26.02
CA TYR A 96 7.92 -4.69 -26.96
C TYR A 96 7.72 -3.60 -28.02
N GLY A 97 6.65 -2.81 -27.90
CA GLY A 97 6.27 -1.83 -28.91
C GLY A 97 5.87 -2.52 -30.21
N SER A 98 5.76 -1.76 -31.29
CA SER A 98 5.43 -2.28 -32.62
C SER A 98 6.24 -1.57 -33.68
N TRP A 99 6.58 -2.28 -34.75
CA TRP A 99 7.32 -1.71 -35.87
C TRP A 99 6.63 -0.42 -36.38
N PRO A 100 7.38 0.65 -36.73
CA PRO A 100 8.84 0.73 -36.79
C PRO A 100 9.54 1.10 -35.49
N SER A 101 8.81 1.42 -34.41
CA SER A 101 9.39 1.83 -33.13
C SER A 101 9.29 0.70 -32.10
N TYR A 102 10.38 -0.06 -31.96
CA TYR A 102 10.51 -1.11 -30.95
C TYR A 102 10.82 -0.50 -29.58
N THR A 103 9.86 0.18 -28.97
CA THR A 103 10.05 0.66 -27.60
C THR A 103 9.56 -0.37 -26.59
N LYS A 104 10.48 -0.89 -25.79
CA LYS A 104 10.15 -1.80 -24.70
C LYS A 104 9.75 -1.05 -23.44
N LYS A 105 8.73 -1.55 -22.74
CA LYS A 105 8.35 -1.08 -21.40
C LYS A 105 8.82 -2.08 -20.37
N VAL A 106 9.66 -1.61 -19.46
CA VAL A 106 10.35 -2.44 -18.47
C VAL A 106 9.97 -1.94 -17.08
N ILE A 107 9.80 -2.86 -16.14
CA ILE A 107 9.83 -2.55 -14.71
C ILE A 107 10.99 -3.32 -14.10
N GLU A 108 11.84 -2.62 -13.38
CA GLU A 108 12.90 -3.20 -12.57
C GLU A 108 12.70 -2.85 -11.10
N ALA A 109 13.05 -3.79 -10.23
CA ALA A 109 13.05 -3.60 -8.80
C ALA A 109 14.28 -4.25 -8.20
N ASN A 110 14.74 -3.69 -7.08
CA ASN A 110 15.86 -4.23 -6.34
C ASN A 110 15.72 -3.97 -4.85
N TYR A 111 16.37 -4.84 -4.10
CA TYR A 111 16.53 -4.81 -2.68
C TYR A 111 18.01 -4.99 -2.33
N SER A 112 18.50 -4.17 -1.40
CA SER A 112 19.81 -4.26 -0.76
C SER A 112 19.64 -4.21 0.75
N GLY A 113 20.18 -5.19 1.47
CA GLY A 113 20.09 -5.26 2.92
C GLY A 113 20.38 -6.67 3.45
N ASN A 114 20.18 -6.86 4.76
CA ASN A 114 20.48 -8.13 5.44
C ASN A 114 19.27 -9.05 5.58
N ALA A 115 18.05 -8.51 5.63
CA ALA A 115 16.83 -9.30 5.76
C ALA A 115 15.66 -8.69 4.95
N LYS A 116 14.86 -9.53 4.29
CA LYS A 116 13.70 -9.09 3.48
C LYS A 116 12.43 -8.84 4.31
N VAL A 117 12.58 -8.55 5.62
CA VAL A 117 11.46 -8.45 6.56
C VAL A 117 10.46 -7.37 6.14
N HIS A 118 10.97 -6.24 5.66
CA HIS A 118 10.16 -5.09 5.24
C HIS A 118 9.93 -5.04 3.73
N CYS A 119 10.25 -6.10 2.98
CA CYS A 119 10.24 -6.06 1.52
C CYS A 119 8.88 -5.69 0.94
N LYS A 120 7.82 -6.39 1.38
CA LYS A 120 6.46 -6.13 0.90
C LYS A 120 5.99 -4.73 1.26
N GLU A 121 6.20 -4.32 2.52
CA GLU A 121 5.78 -3.01 3.02
C GLU A 121 6.52 -1.86 2.31
N ALA A 122 7.83 -1.97 2.14
CA ALA A 122 8.63 -0.96 1.47
C ALA A 122 8.19 -0.78 0.00
N PHE A 123 7.99 -1.87 -0.74
CA PHE A 123 7.50 -1.77 -2.11
C PHE A 123 6.05 -1.25 -2.20
N ASP A 124 5.15 -1.68 -1.30
CA ASP A 124 3.78 -1.17 -1.25
C ASP A 124 3.75 0.34 -0.94
N ASN A 125 4.66 0.83 -0.08
CA ASN A 125 4.82 2.26 0.20
C ASN A 125 5.32 3.03 -1.03
N ILE A 126 6.33 2.54 -1.74
CA ILE A 126 6.82 3.19 -2.97
C ILE A 126 5.71 3.21 -4.04
N ILE A 127 5.02 2.09 -4.26
CA ILE A 127 3.97 1.98 -5.28
C ILE A 127 2.78 2.88 -4.95
N SER A 128 2.34 2.91 -3.69
CA SER A 128 1.20 3.75 -3.30
C SER A 128 1.53 5.25 -3.35
N GLN A 129 2.68 5.67 -2.84
CA GLN A 129 3.05 7.09 -2.77
C GLN A 129 3.52 7.62 -4.13
N CYS A 130 4.41 6.92 -4.82
CA CYS A 130 5.04 7.43 -6.03
C CYS A 130 4.25 7.07 -7.28
N VAL A 131 3.95 5.78 -7.46
CA VAL A 131 3.38 5.27 -8.72
C VAL A 131 1.88 5.59 -8.82
N SER A 132 1.12 5.28 -7.77
CA SER A 132 -0.32 5.55 -7.73
C SER A 132 -0.63 6.98 -7.30
N GLY A 133 0.05 7.49 -6.27
CA GLY A 133 -0.25 8.78 -5.66
C GLY A 133 0.21 9.98 -6.50
N ASN A 134 1.36 9.85 -7.16
CA ASN A 134 2.00 10.97 -7.88
C ASN A 134 2.25 10.68 -9.38
N ASN A 135 1.75 9.56 -9.90
CA ASN A 135 1.97 9.10 -11.28
C ASN A 135 3.45 9.10 -11.69
N LYS A 136 4.35 8.82 -10.74
CA LYS A 136 5.79 8.73 -10.97
C LYS A 136 6.19 7.34 -11.44
N ASN A 137 7.28 7.28 -12.17
CA ASN A 137 7.77 6.05 -12.76
C ASN A 137 8.32 5.08 -11.71
N GLY A 138 8.51 5.53 -10.47
CA GLY A 138 9.05 4.71 -9.41
C GLY A 138 9.48 5.54 -8.23
N GLY A 139 10.25 4.92 -7.36
CA GLY A 139 10.89 5.58 -6.25
C GLY A 139 11.77 4.63 -5.46
N SER A 140 12.27 5.15 -4.36
CA SER A 140 13.06 4.39 -3.40
C SER A 140 12.57 4.59 -1.97
N TRP A 141 12.84 3.59 -1.14
CA TRP A 141 12.59 3.61 0.28
C TRP A 141 13.81 3.08 1.01
N THR A 142 14.23 3.77 2.06
CA THR A 142 15.27 3.28 2.95
C THR A 142 14.67 3.03 4.32
N TRP A 143 14.90 1.82 4.83
CA TRP A 143 14.51 1.41 6.17
C TRP A 143 15.77 1.15 6.99
N ASN A 144 15.88 1.76 8.18
CA ASN A 144 16.94 1.42 9.11
C ASN A 144 16.44 0.33 10.05
N TYR A 145 16.96 -0.89 9.91
CA TYR A 145 16.61 -2.03 10.76
C TYR A 145 17.87 -2.57 11.43
N ASN A 146 17.88 -2.58 12.77
CA ASN A 146 19.02 -3.04 13.59
C ASN A 146 20.37 -2.42 13.19
N GLY A 147 20.38 -1.13 12.85
CA GLY A 147 21.59 -0.40 12.45
C GLY A 147 22.05 -0.65 11.01
N VAL A 148 21.29 -1.42 10.24
CA VAL A 148 21.55 -1.68 8.82
C VAL A 148 20.51 -0.95 7.97
N ASN A 149 20.98 -0.28 6.92
CA ASN A 149 20.09 0.35 5.95
C ASN A 149 19.66 -0.66 4.90
N GLU A 150 18.39 -1.04 4.95
CA GLU A 150 17.70 -1.75 3.88
C GLU A 150 17.23 -0.73 2.85
N LYS A 151 17.60 -0.93 1.59
CA LYS A 151 17.25 -0.07 0.47
C LYS A 151 16.38 -0.83 -0.51
N TYR A 152 15.26 -0.23 -0.86
CA TYR A 152 14.29 -0.75 -1.81
C TYR A 152 14.12 0.27 -2.91
N TYR A 153 14.15 -0.16 -4.16
CA TYR A 153 13.75 0.71 -5.27
C TYR A 153 13.01 -0.07 -6.33
N ILE A 154 12.06 0.60 -6.98
CA ILE A 154 11.34 0.08 -8.13
C ILE A 154 11.14 1.21 -9.12
N GLN A 155 11.38 0.95 -10.40
CA GLN A 155 11.10 1.89 -11.48
C GLN A 155 10.61 1.19 -12.73
N GLY A 156 9.70 1.86 -13.42
CA GLY A 156 9.29 1.56 -14.77
C GLY A 156 9.88 2.58 -15.73
N TYR A 157 10.26 2.15 -16.92
CA TYR A 157 10.76 3.03 -17.97
C TYR A 157 10.46 2.45 -19.34
N GLN A 158 10.59 3.32 -20.34
CA GLN A 158 10.49 2.99 -21.74
C GLN A 158 11.88 3.13 -22.36
N SER A 159 12.33 2.11 -23.09
CA SER A 159 13.66 2.05 -23.74
C SER A 159 13.49 1.69 -25.21
N SER A 160 14.13 2.48 -26.08
CA SER A 160 14.23 2.25 -27.54
C SER A 160 15.51 1.54 -27.90
#